data_AF-A0A6C0CAU0-F1
#
_entry.id   AF-A0A6C0CAU0-F1
#
_cell.length_a   1.000
_cell.length_b   1.000
_cell.length_c   1.000
_cell.angle_alpha   90.00
_cell.angle_beta   90.00
_cell.angle_gamma   90.00
#
_symmetry.space_group_name_H-M   'P 1'
#
loop_
_entity.id
_entity.type
_entity.pdbx_description
1 polymer ?
#
loop_
_entity_poly.entity_id
_entity_poly.type
_entity_poly.pdbx_seq_one_letter_code
_entity_poly.pdbx_strand_id
1 'polypeptide(L)'
;MITDQEGAIVSLLNSQNIKIIKDLFDMSYFTSEMLMSSLNKYCATNINPDVRFVNEIINLIENHFGQEILYKNKLVLNSLLSNMTREYKDNDFFSACFIKLTNLGGVLNDDIKLITKFIQSDAFFNYVDKNRVITTSTMLSGAISHNRSDDICNWIYEKWDEQELETNMDLLCSTVLSAYNDVKKSYLDKIMQKIFNHTNDVGIFVAYVLFYCQNVNETDKIMVYAIESANYDNLQMLEIIKHYVLYRFRNGNNNLFKAEKAKIEKLINEDKTARDIYQCIVDNTRAFDPKDYDFLMNKVNMFANIFHA
;
A
#
# COMPACT_ATOMS: atom_id res chain seq x y z
N MET A 1 -19.51 28.06 -24.59
CA MET A 1 -19.16 27.65 -25.96
C MET A 1 -17.78 27.05 -25.91
N ILE A 2 -17.63 25.77 -26.27
CA ILE A 2 -16.33 25.23 -26.68
C ILE A 2 -16.04 25.91 -28.02
N THR A 3 -14.96 26.66 -28.14
CA THR A 3 -14.48 27.03 -29.48
C THR A 3 -13.94 25.74 -30.09
N ASP A 4 -14.32 25.41 -31.33
CA ASP A 4 -13.93 24.14 -31.98
C ASP A 4 -12.40 23.88 -31.92
N GLN A 5 -11.62 24.96 -31.83
CA GLN A 5 -10.17 24.94 -31.63
C GLN A 5 -9.72 24.41 -30.26
N GLU A 6 -10.40 24.79 -29.18
CA GLU A 6 -10.05 24.31 -27.83
C GLU A 6 -10.30 22.81 -27.69
N GLY A 7 -11.38 22.31 -28.31
CA GLY A 7 -11.67 20.88 -28.41
C GLY A 7 -10.61 20.12 -29.21
N ALA A 8 -10.12 20.71 -30.31
CA ALA A 8 -9.03 20.14 -31.10
C ALA A 8 -7.73 20.04 -30.28
N ILE A 9 -7.36 21.07 -29.51
CA ILE A 9 -6.17 21.04 -28.65
C ILE A 9 -6.31 19.96 -27.56
N VAL A 10 -7.47 19.84 -26.91
CA VAL A 10 -7.72 18.78 -25.92
C VAL A 10 -7.57 17.39 -26.56
N SER A 11 -8.04 17.20 -27.80
CA SER A 11 -7.84 15.95 -28.55
C SER A 11 -6.35 15.66 -28.81
N LEU A 12 -5.56 16.69 -29.14
CA LEU A 12 -4.11 16.56 -29.30
C LEU A 12 -3.40 16.23 -27.98
N LEU A 13 -3.83 16.83 -26.86
CA LEU A 13 -3.32 16.51 -25.51
C LEU A 13 -3.65 15.06 -25.13
N ASN A 14 -4.87 14.60 -25.43
CA ASN A 14 -5.29 13.21 -25.19
C ASN A 14 -4.48 12.19 -26.00
N SER A 15 -4.13 12.54 -27.23
CA SER A 15 -3.24 11.72 -28.08
C SER A 15 -1.75 11.95 -27.82
N GLN A 16 -1.42 12.84 -26.87
CA GLN A 16 -0.04 13.20 -26.47
C GLN A 16 0.85 13.65 -27.65
N ASN A 17 0.25 14.23 -28.70
CA ASN A 17 0.95 14.60 -29.93
C ASN A 17 1.60 15.99 -29.82
N ILE A 18 2.64 16.06 -29.00
CA ILE A 18 3.31 17.31 -28.62
C ILE A 18 3.95 18.05 -29.80
N LYS A 19 4.41 17.33 -30.83
CA LYS A 19 4.96 17.96 -32.03
C LYS A 19 3.93 18.85 -32.72
N ILE A 20 2.72 18.33 -32.95
CA ILE A 20 1.65 19.11 -33.58
C ILE A 20 1.23 20.28 -32.70
N ILE A 21 1.17 20.09 -31.38
CA ILE A 21 0.86 21.18 -30.44
C ILE A 21 1.89 22.30 -30.56
N LYS A 22 3.19 21.97 -30.60
CA LYS A 22 4.29 22.94 -30.80
C LYS A 22 4.18 23.64 -32.15
N ASP A 23 4.03 22.89 -33.24
CA ASP A 23 3.92 23.46 -34.59
C ASP A 23 2.74 24.45 -34.69
N LEU A 24 1.58 24.07 -34.15
CA LEU A 24 0.40 24.94 -34.13
C LEU A 24 0.59 26.17 -33.23
N PHE A 25 1.29 26.01 -32.11
CA PHE A 25 1.60 27.09 -31.21
C PHE A 25 2.56 28.11 -31.84
N ASP A 26 3.64 27.64 -32.49
CA ASP A 26 4.62 28.47 -33.17
C ASP A 26 4.00 29.23 -34.37
N MET A 27 3.00 28.63 -35.02
CA MET A 27 2.19 29.28 -36.05
C MET A 27 1.15 30.27 -35.49
N SER A 28 1.13 30.50 -34.17
CA SER A 28 0.15 31.35 -33.48
C SER A 28 -1.31 30.95 -33.73
N TYR A 29 -1.57 29.65 -33.94
CA TYR A 29 -2.92 29.13 -34.18
C TYR A 29 -3.83 29.22 -32.95
N PHE A 30 -3.24 29.26 -31.75
CA PHE A 30 -3.94 29.45 -30.48
C PHE A 30 -3.13 30.30 -29.49
N THR A 31 -3.83 30.96 -28.57
CA THR A 31 -3.22 31.80 -27.53
C THR A 31 -2.75 30.99 -26.33
N SER A 32 -1.90 31.62 -25.50
CA SER A 32 -1.51 31.10 -24.18
C SER A 32 -2.72 30.75 -23.31
N GLU A 33 -3.72 31.63 -23.29
CA GLU A 33 -4.97 31.45 -22.55
C GLU A 33 -5.74 30.23 -23.04
N MET A 34 -5.82 30.03 -24.36
CA MET A 34 -6.49 28.87 -24.92
C MET A 34 -5.74 27.57 -24.62
N LEU A 35 -4.41 27.57 -24.67
CA LEU A 35 -3.59 26.42 -24.26
C LEU A 35 -3.82 26.06 -22.79
N MET A 36 -3.78 27.06 -21.90
CA MET A 36 -4.00 26.82 -20.47
C MET A 36 -5.42 26.37 -20.17
N SER A 37 -6.43 26.91 -20.86
CA SER A 37 -7.82 26.42 -20.76
C SER A 37 -7.94 24.96 -21.20
N SER A 38 -7.35 24.60 -22.35
CA SER A 38 -7.31 23.21 -22.83
C SER A 38 -6.57 22.28 -21.87
N LEU A 39 -5.43 22.71 -21.30
CA LEU A 39 -4.69 21.92 -20.30
C LEU A 39 -5.48 21.72 -19.02
N ASN A 40 -6.21 22.73 -18.55
CA ASN A 40 -7.10 22.59 -17.40
C ASN A 40 -8.20 21.56 -17.68
N LYS A 41 -8.81 21.57 -18.87
CA LYS A 41 -9.81 20.57 -19.28
C LYS A 41 -9.22 19.16 -19.37
N TYR A 42 -8.04 19.03 -19.98
CA TYR A 42 -7.31 17.77 -20.03
C TYR A 42 -7.05 17.23 -18.61
N CYS A 43 -6.45 18.05 -17.75
CA CYS A 43 -6.07 17.70 -16.38
C CYS A 43 -7.24 17.52 -15.39
N ALA A 44 -8.45 17.96 -15.76
CA ALA A 44 -9.67 17.72 -15.00
C ALA A 44 -10.26 16.31 -15.23
N THR A 45 -9.74 15.56 -16.21
CA THR A 45 -10.13 14.18 -16.48
C THR A 45 -9.11 13.19 -15.91
N ASN A 46 -9.43 11.89 -15.92
CA ASN A 46 -8.46 10.86 -15.56
C ASN A 46 -7.44 10.67 -16.69
N ILE A 47 -6.27 11.28 -16.54
CA ILE A 47 -5.18 11.26 -17.53
C ILE A 47 -4.07 10.30 -17.12
N ASN A 48 -3.29 9.86 -18.10
CA ASN A 48 -2.13 9.00 -17.87
C ASN A 48 -0.96 9.39 -18.81
N PRO A 49 -0.46 10.64 -18.72
CA PRO A 49 0.53 11.17 -19.66
C PRO A 49 1.90 10.53 -19.46
N ASP A 50 2.59 10.25 -20.57
CA ASP A 50 3.98 9.85 -20.54
C ASP A 50 4.90 10.98 -20.03
N VAL A 51 5.96 10.62 -19.31
CA VAL A 51 6.91 11.58 -18.74
C VAL A 51 7.57 12.48 -19.77
N ARG A 52 7.86 11.99 -20.98
CA ARG A 52 8.44 12.82 -22.05
C ARG A 52 7.44 13.85 -22.52
N PHE A 53 6.18 13.45 -22.70
CA PHE A 53 5.09 14.37 -23.01
C PHE A 53 4.93 15.45 -21.93
N VAL A 54 4.91 15.06 -20.65
CA VAL A 54 4.83 16.01 -19.53
C VAL A 54 6.00 16.99 -19.56
N ASN A 55 7.23 16.50 -19.68
CA ASN A 55 8.42 17.35 -19.70
C ASN A 55 8.39 18.35 -20.87
N GLU A 56 7.95 17.91 -22.05
CA GLU A 56 7.86 18.77 -23.22
C GLU A 56 6.75 19.83 -23.11
N ILE A 57 5.59 19.48 -22.54
CA ILE A 57 4.51 20.45 -22.26
C ILE A 57 5.01 21.51 -21.27
N ILE A 58 5.69 21.11 -20.20
CA ILE A 58 6.24 22.06 -19.23
C ILE A 58 7.29 22.96 -19.88
N ASN A 59 8.20 22.40 -20.67
CA ASN A 59 9.21 23.19 -21.39
C ASN A 59 8.57 24.18 -22.37
N LEU A 60 7.53 23.78 -23.10
CA LEU A 60 6.79 24.67 -23.99
C LEU A 60 6.19 25.85 -23.21
N ILE A 61 5.59 25.58 -22.04
CA ILE A 61 4.98 26.62 -21.23
C ILE A 61 6.05 27.57 -20.65
N GLU A 62 7.12 27.03 -20.09
CA GLU A 62 8.21 27.81 -19.51
C GLU A 62 8.90 28.71 -20.54
N ASN A 63 9.19 28.18 -21.72
CA ASN A 63 9.94 28.91 -22.76
C ASN A 63 9.13 30.07 -23.36
N HIS A 64 7.80 29.95 -23.43
CA HIS A 64 6.96 30.93 -24.14
C HIS A 64 6.14 31.83 -23.22
N PHE A 65 5.85 31.43 -21.99
CA PHE A 65 5.04 32.21 -21.05
C PHE A 65 5.71 32.48 -19.70
N GLY A 66 6.87 31.85 -19.46
CA GLY A 66 7.54 31.87 -18.17
C GLY A 66 6.87 30.95 -17.13
N GLN A 67 7.60 30.68 -16.06
CA GLN A 67 7.16 29.78 -14.98
C GLN A 67 5.95 30.32 -14.20
N GLU A 68 5.72 31.64 -14.20
CA GLU A 68 4.64 32.28 -13.45
C GLU A 68 3.24 31.76 -13.84
N ILE A 69 3.05 31.38 -15.10
CA ILE A 69 1.77 30.85 -15.57
C ILE A 69 1.47 29.48 -14.95
N LEU A 70 2.49 28.66 -14.70
CA LEU A 70 2.35 27.36 -14.05
C LEU A 70 2.01 27.54 -12.57
N TYR A 71 2.63 28.53 -11.90
CA TYR A 71 2.31 28.86 -10.50
C TYR A 71 0.84 29.27 -10.31
N LYS A 72 0.25 29.96 -11.31
CA LYS A 72 -1.16 30.35 -11.31
C LYS A 72 -2.12 29.20 -11.62
N ASN A 73 -1.63 28.10 -12.19
CA ASN A 73 -2.44 26.97 -12.65
C ASN A 73 -2.09 25.67 -11.90
N LYS A 74 -2.25 25.68 -10.56
CA LYS A 74 -1.91 24.54 -9.69
C LYS A 74 -2.60 23.23 -10.08
N LEU A 75 -3.84 23.27 -10.60
CA LEU A 75 -4.54 22.07 -11.04
C LEU A 75 -3.75 21.32 -12.12
N VAL A 76 -3.24 22.04 -13.13
CA VAL A 76 -2.44 21.45 -14.21
C VAL A 76 -1.17 20.82 -13.64
N LEU A 77 -0.45 21.57 -12.81
CA LEU A 77 0.81 21.11 -12.24
C LEU A 77 0.63 19.87 -11.35
N ASN A 78 -0.35 19.90 -10.44
CA ASN A 78 -0.66 18.80 -9.54
C ASN A 78 -1.15 17.56 -10.29
N SER A 79 -2.01 17.73 -11.29
CA SER A 79 -2.49 16.63 -12.12
C SER A 79 -1.37 15.99 -12.94
N LEU A 80 -0.50 16.79 -13.57
CA LEU A 80 0.64 16.25 -14.31
C LEU A 80 1.60 15.50 -13.38
N LEU A 81 2.00 16.08 -12.24
CA LEU A 81 2.85 15.41 -11.24
C LEU A 81 2.22 14.10 -10.74
N SER A 82 0.93 14.14 -10.42
CA SER A 82 0.19 13.01 -9.85
C SER A 82 -0.08 11.89 -10.85
N ASN A 83 -0.17 12.19 -12.15
CA ASN A 83 -0.66 11.23 -13.14
C ASN A 83 0.38 10.84 -14.18
N MET A 84 1.52 11.55 -14.25
CA MET A 84 2.65 11.18 -15.09
C MET A 84 3.06 9.72 -14.89
N THR A 85 3.21 9.00 -16.00
CA THR A 85 3.68 7.61 -16.03
C THR A 85 5.15 7.54 -16.38
N ARG A 86 5.75 6.41 -16.01
CA ARG A 86 7.11 6.06 -16.37
C ARG A 86 7.09 5.05 -17.51
N GLU A 87 7.92 5.25 -18.52
CA GLU A 87 8.32 4.17 -19.42
C GLU A 87 9.32 3.24 -18.72
N TYR A 88 9.34 1.96 -19.13
CA TYR A 88 10.27 0.99 -18.58
C TYR A 88 11.72 1.40 -18.92
N LYS A 89 12.59 1.51 -17.89
CA LYS A 89 14.02 1.92 -17.94
C LYS A 89 14.31 3.43 -17.88
N ASP A 90 13.31 4.31 -17.82
CA ASP A 90 13.51 5.76 -17.79
C ASP A 90 13.46 6.37 -16.37
N ASN A 91 14.01 5.66 -15.37
CA ASN A 91 13.91 6.08 -13.95
C ASN A 91 14.50 7.46 -13.70
N ASP A 92 15.70 7.73 -14.22
CA ASP A 92 16.38 9.00 -13.96
C ASP A 92 15.67 10.18 -14.64
N PHE A 93 15.14 9.96 -15.85
CA PHE A 93 14.36 10.97 -16.57
C PHE A 93 13.02 11.24 -15.87
N PHE A 94 12.36 10.19 -15.38
CA PHE A 94 11.15 10.32 -14.58
C PHE A 94 11.41 11.13 -13.30
N SER A 95 12.46 10.80 -12.55
CA SER A 95 12.85 11.51 -11.32
C SER A 95 13.20 12.97 -11.59
N ALA A 96 13.93 13.27 -12.67
CA ALA A 96 14.25 14.64 -13.06
C ALA A 96 12.99 15.46 -13.38
N CYS A 97 12.05 14.89 -14.13
CA CYS A 97 10.77 15.56 -14.43
C CYS A 97 9.93 15.74 -13.15
N PHE A 98 9.90 14.73 -12.27
CA PHE A 98 9.21 14.79 -10.99
C PHE A 98 9.76 15.91 -10.08
N ILE A 99 11.09 16.00 -9.94
CA ILE A 99 11.79 17.07 -9.22
C ILE A 99 11.47 18.43 -9.84
N LYS A 100 11.47 18.53 -11.17
CA LYS A 100 11.13 19.78 -11.86
C LYS A 100 9.73 20.26 -11.52
N LEU A 101 8.71 19.39 -11.66
CA LEU A 101 7.33 19.72 -11.32
C LEU A 101 7.15 20.07 -9.84
N THR A 102 7.85 19.37 -8.95
CA THR A 102 7.88 19.64 -7.51
C THR A 102 8.49 21.02 -7.21
N ASN A 103 9.62 21.35 -7.84
CA ASN A 103 10.27 22.66 -7.72
C ASN A 103 9.41 23.81 -8.25
N LEU A 104 8.51 23.52 -9.19
CA LEU A 104 7.50 24.47 -9.66
C LEU A 104 6.30 24.61 -8.70
N GLY A 105 6.31 23.93 -7.56
CA GLY A 105 5.24 23.98 -6.55
C GLY A 105 4.15 22.93 -6.73
N GLY A 106 4.43 21.86 -7.48
CA GLY A 106 3.50 20.76 -7.70
C GLY A 106 3.32 19.94 -6.43
N VAL A 107 2.08 19.61 -6.13
CA VAL A 107 1.69 18.77 -4.98
C VAL A 107 0.97 17.54 -5.53
N LEU A 108 1.29 16.37 -4.99
CA LEU A 108 0.55 15.16 -5.29
C LEU A 108 -0.88 15.28 -4.75
N ASN A 109 -1.84 14.79 -5.52
CA ASN A 109 -3.23 14.70 -5.05
C ASN A 109 -3.40 13.64 -3.94
N ASP A 110 -2.44 12.73 -3.81
CA ASP A 110 -2.37 11.70 -2.78
C ASP A 110 -0.89 11.31 -2.56
N ASP A 111 -0.41 11.45 -1.32
CA ASP A 111 0.98 11.17 -0.95
C ASP A 111 1.35 9.70 -1.10
N ILE A 112 0.38 8.77 -1.14
CA ILE A 112 0.66 7.34 -1.41
C ILE A 112 1.32 7.13 -2.79
N LYS A 113 1.17 8.11 -3.69
CA LYS A 113 1.81 8.10 -5.01
C LYS A 113 3.33 8.17 -4.94
N LEU A 114 3.91 8.68 -3.85
CA LEU A 114 5.36 8.63 -3.62
C LEU A 114 5.90 7.18 -3.59
N ILE A 115 5.05 6.25 -3.18
CA ILE A 115 5.39 4.84 -3.04
C ILE A 115 4.98 4.08 -4.28
N THR A 116 3.72 4.20 -4.70
CA THR A 116 3.16 3.42 -5.81
C THR A 116 3.76 3.76 -7.17
N LYS A 117 4.32 4.97 -7.35
CA LYS A 117 5.06 5.36 -8.57
C LYS A 117 6.53 4.93 -8.57
N PHE A 118 7.03 4.32 -7.49
CA PHE A 118 8.42 3.88 -7.36
C PHE A 118 9.46 4.99 -7.65
N ILE A 119 9.23 6.18 -7.12
CA ILE A 119 10.12 7.35 -7.27
C ILE A 119 11.53 7.04 -6.70
N GLN A 120 12.62 7.57 -7.27
CA GLN A 120 13.94 7.39 -6.65
C GLN A 120 14.09 8.23 -5.37
N SER A 121 15.06 7.89 -4.51
CA SER A 121 15.24 8.54 -3.20
C SER A 121 15.45 10.05 -3.30
N ASP A 122 16.23 10.51 -4.28
CA ASP A 122 16.49 11.94 -4.52
C ASP A 122 15.20 12.72 -4.82
N ALA A 123 14.36 12.19 -5.70
CA ALA A 123 13.08 12.80 -6.04
C ALA A 123 12.06 12.69 -4.89
N PHE A 124 12.10 11.61 -4.11
CA PHE A 124 11.32 11.48 -2.89
C PHE A 124 11.69 12.57 -1.87
N PHE A 125 12.97 12.68 -1.53
CA PHE A 125 13.43 13.63 -0.51
C PHE A 125 13.25 15.09 -0.96
N ASN A 126 13.45 15.39 -2.25
CA ASN A 126 13.12 16.69 -2.80
C ASN A 126 11.65 17.08 -2.57
N TYR A 127 10.73 16.11 -2.67
CA TYR A 127 9.31 16.35 -2.47
C TYR A 127 8.94 16.53 -1.00
N VAL A 128 9.42 15.66 -0.10
CA VAL A 128 9.08 15.78 1.33
C VAL A 128 9.70 17.02 1.99
N ASP A 129 10.83 17.53 1.46
CA ASP A 129 11.43 18.78 1.94
C ASP A 129 10.60 20.02 1.57
N LYS A 130 9.80 19.93 0.51
CA LYS A 130 9.03 21.05 -0.06
C LYS A 130 7.56 21.00 0.28
N ASN A 131 7.04 19.82 0.59
CA ASN A 131 5.63 19.58 0.80
C ASN A 131 5.42 18.91 2.15
N ARG A 132 4.35 19.30 2.84
CA ARG A 132 3.94 18.64 4.08
C ARG A 132 3.29 17.30 3.75
N VAL A 133 4.07 16.24 3.84
CA VAL A 133 3.60 14.87 3.60
C VAL A 133 2.95 14.27 4.83
N ILE A 134 1.82 13.61 4.64
CA ILE A 134 1.12 12.87 5.70
C ILE A 134 1.44 11.38 5.53
N THR A 135 2.22 10.82 6.47
CA THR A 135 2.52 9.39 6.48
C THR A 135 1.40 8.60 7.14
N THR A 136 1.01 7.49 6.53
CA THR A 136 -0.05 6.58 7.02
C THR A 136 0.44 5.13 7.04
N SER A 137 -0.30 4.25 7.70
CA SER A 137 -0.12 2.79 7.68
C SER A 137 -0.06 2.26 6.24
N THR A 138 -0.91 2.76 5.35
CA THR A 138 -0.90 2.39 3.92
C THR A 138 0.42 2.77 3.25
N MET A 139 0.98 3.95 3.55
CA MET A 139 2.26 4.40 3.02
C MET A 139 3.42 3.54 3.53
N LEU A 140 3.42 3.21 4.83
CA LEU A 140 4.43 2.35 5.44
C LEU A 140 4.35 0.90 4.91
N SER A 141 3.15 0.31 4.90
CA SER A 141 2.87 -1.01 4.32
C SER A 141 3.30 -1.09 2.86
N GLY A 142 2.97 -0.07 2.07
CA GLY A 142 3.38 0.04 0.67
C GLY A 142 4.90 0.18 0.50
N ALA A 143 5.58 0.93 1.37
CA ALA A 143 7.02 1.14 1.28
C ALA A 143 7.79 -0.16 1.58
N ILE A 144 7.37 -0.87 2.61
CA ILE A 144 7.94 -2.16 2.99
C ILE A 144 7.68 -3.21 1.91
N SER A 145 6.42 -3.40 1.50
CA SER A 145 6.03 -4.44 0.53
C SER A 145 6.65 -4.25 -0.86
N HIS A 146 6.86 -3.01 -1.29
CA HIS A 146 7.55 -2.70 -2.54
C HIS A 146 9.09 -2.71 -2.44
N ASN A 147 9.67 -3.09 -1.29
CA ASN A 147 11.11 -3.09 -1.05
C ASN A 147 11.78 -1.78 -1.47
N ARG A 148 11.23 -0.65 -0.98
CA ARG A 148 11.81 0.67 -1.25
C ARG A 148 13.18 0.79 -0.58
N SER A 149 13.96 1.79 -0.97
CA SER A 149 15.26 2.05 -0.34
C SER A 149 15.10 2.23 1.16
N ASP A 150 16.10 1.77 1.93
CA ASP A 150 16.04 1.79 3.39
C ASP A 150 15.84 3.22 3.92
N ASP A 151 16.42 4.23 3.27
CA ASP A 151 16.25 5.64 3.63
C ASP A 151 14.77 6.09 3.53
N ILE A 152 14.06 5.70 2.47
CA ILE A 152 12.64 6.05 2.29
C ILE A 152 11.81 5.34 3.35
N CYS A 153 12.03 4.03 3.55
CA CYS A 153 11.28 3.25 4.52
C CYS A 153 11.51 3.76 5.96
N ASN A 154 12.75 4.08 6.32
CA ASN A 154 13.09 4.64 7.63
C ASN A 154 12.41 6.00 7.84
N TRP A 155 12.48 6.91 6.87
CA TRP A 155 11.84 8.22 6.97
C TRP A 155 10.32 8.10 7.19
N ILE A 156 9.66 7.21 6.42
CA ILE A 156 8.21 6.98 6.55
C ILE A 156 7.89 6.39 7.92
N TYR A 157 8.68 5.40 8.37
CA TYR A 157 8.50 4.80 9.67
C TYR A 157 8.64 5.82 10.79
N GLU A 158 9.70 6.63 10.81
CA GLU A 158 9.94 7.65 11.85
C GLU A 158 8.77 8.65 11.92
N LYS A 159 8.31 9.12 10.76
CA LYS A 159 7.18 10.06 10.66
C LYS A 159 5.85 9.45 11.08
N TRP A 160 5.64 8.16 10.85
CA TRP A 160 4.47 7.42 11.32
C TRP A 160 4.57 7.06 12.81
N ASP A 161 5.78 6.79 13.31
CA ASP A 161 6.03 6.47 14.71
C ASP A 161 5.79 7.68 15.63
N GLU A 162 6.07 8.90 15.15
CA GLU A 162 5.77 10.17 15.83
C GLU A 162 4.26 10.47 15.98
N GLN A 163 3.38 9.79 15.23
CA GLN A 163 1.94 10.05 15.23
C GLN A 163 1.18 9.16 16.21
N GLU A 164 -0.05 9.55 16.58
CA GLU A 164 -0.96 8.65 17.28
C GLU A 164 -1.22 7.39 16.45
N LEU A 165 -1.35 6.24 17.12
CA LEU A 165 -1.64 4.99 16.43
C LEU A 165 -3.01 5.10 15.73
N GLU A 166 -3.06 4.72 14.46
CA GLU A 166 -4.30 4.75 13.68
C GLU A 166 -5.37 3.84 14.27
N THR A 167 -6.63 4.26 14.20
CA THR A 167 -7.76 3.48 14.73
C THR A 167 -8.28 2.44 13.73
N ASN A 168 -7.82 2.48 12.47
CA ASN A 168 -8.23 1.55 11.44
C ASN A 168 -7.45 0.24 11.56
N MET A 169 -8.08 -0.77 12.16
CA MET A 169 -7.48 -2.08 12.40
C MET A 169 -7.08 -2.83 11.13
N ASP A 170 -7.82 -2.68 10.03
CA ASP A 170 -7.50 -3.35 8.76
C ASP A 170 -6.16 -2.84 8.20
N LEU A 171 -5.93 -1.52 8.27
CA LEU A 171 -4.69 -0.90 7.81
C LEU A 171 -3.49 -1.26 8.68
N LEU A 172 -3.69 -1.31 10.01
CA LEU A 172 -2.65 -1.75 10.94
C LEU A 172 -2.30 -3.23 10.72
N CYS A 173 -3.30 -4.09 10.55
CA CYS A 173 -3.11 -5.50 10.22
C CYS A 173 -2.32 -5.69 8.90
N SER A 174 -2.67 -4.94 7.86
CA SER A 174 -1.92 -4.93 6.59
C SER A 174 -0.47 -4.48 6.76
N THR A 175 -0.23 -3.51 7.64
CA THR A 175 1.11 -3.00 7.96
C THR A 175 1.95 -4.05 8.66
N VAL A 176 1.40 -4.72 9.67
CA VAL A 176 2.06 -5.84 10.36
C VAL A 176 2.36 -6.98 9.39
N LEU A 177 1.40 -7.36 8.54
CA LEU A 177 1.62 -8.42 7.53
C LEU A 177 2.72 -8.04 6.53
N SER A 178 2.78 -6.78 6.10
CA SER A 178 3.83 -6.29 5.20
C SER A 178 5.20 -6.36 5.87
N ALA A 179 5.30 -5.91 7.12
CA ALA A 179 6.53 -5.96 7.91
C ALA A 179 6.98 -7.38 8.24
N TYR A 180 6.03 -8.29 8.44
CA TYR A 180 6.30 -9.70 8.65
C TYR A 180 6.88 -10.38 7.39
N ASN A 181 6.36 -10.02 6.22
CA ASN A 181 6.82 -10.52 4.92
C ASN A 181 8.10 -9.84 4.42
N ASP A 182 8.60 -8.81 5.11
CA ASP A 182 9.86 -8.16 4.79
C ASP A 182 11.02 -9.16 4.83
N VAL A 183 11.78 -9.23 3.74
CA VAL A 183 12.93 -10.12 3.60
C VAL A 183 14.04 -9.76 4.58
N LYS A 184 14.20 -8.46 4.89
CA LYS A 184 15.22 -7.96 5.84
C LYS A 184 14.75 -8.07 7.30
N LYS A 185 13.44 -8.20 7.52
CA LYS A 185 12.77 -8.33 8.82
C LYS A 185 13.07 -7.19 9.80
N SER A 186 13.33 -5.97 9.32
CA SER A 186 13.78 -4.89 10.20
C SER A 186 12.65 -4.09 10.85
N TYR A 187 11.43 -4.18 10.32
CA TYR A 187 10.32 -3.31 10.74
C TYR A 187 9.30 -3.99 11.65
N LEU A 188 9.26 -5.33 11.68
CA LEU A 188 8.23 -6.07 12.44
C LEU A 188 8.28 -5.73 13.94
N ASP A 189 9.45 -5.85 14.56
CA ASP A 189 9.65 -5.54 15.99
C ASP A 189 9.21 -4.11 16.33
N LYS A 190 9.62 -3.15 15.50
CA LYS A 190 9.33 -1.73 15.67
C LYS A 190 7.82 -1.44 15.61
N ILE A 191 7.14 -1.99 14.61
CA ILE A 191 5.69 -1.81 14.41
C ILE A 191 4.93 -2.49 15.55
N MET A 192 5.30 -3.72 15.92
CA MET A 192 4.67 -4.42 17.03
C MET A 192 4.84 -3.66 18.34
N GLN A 193 6.06 -3.16 18.62
CA GLN A 193 6.31 -2.37 19.83
C GLN A 193 5.43 -1.11 19.90
N LYS A 194 5.27 -0.38 18.80
CA LYS A 194 4.36 0.78 18.78
C LYS A 194 2.93 0.35 19.08
N ILE A 195 2.46 -0.75 18.50
CA ILE A 195 1.12 -1.28 18.78
C ILE A 195 0.97 -1.63 20.26
N PHE A 196 1.92 -2.38 20.85
CA PHE A 196 1.91 -2.71 22.29
C PHE A 196 1.83 -1.49 23.20
N ASN A 197 2.53 -0.41 22.84
CA ASN A 197 2.50 0.81 23.63
C ASN A 197 1.12 1.50 23.66
N HIS A 198 0.20 1.10 22.75
CA HIS A 198 -1.11 1.73 22.56
C HIS A 198 -2.29 0.76 22.68
N THR A 199 -2.07 -0.56 22.67
CA THR A 199 -3.13 -1.58 22.77
C THR A 199 -2.80 -2.63 23.83
N ASN A 200 -3.82 -3.08 24.56
CA ASN A 200 -3.68 -4.12 25.59
C ASN A 200 -3.71 -5.55 25.01
N ASP A 201 -4.18 -5.72 23.78
CA ASP A 201 -4.19 -7.01 23.09
C ASP A 201 -3.64 -6.84 21.69
N VAL A 202 -2.64 -7.66 21.36
CA VAL A 202 -2.03 -7.76 20.03
C VAL A 202 -2.49 -9.01 19.28
N GLY A 203 -3.30 -9.85 19.92
CA GLY A 203 -3.71 -11.15 19.42
C GLY A 203 -4.42 -11.07 18.07
N ILE A 204 -5.13 -9.98 17.80
CA ILE A 204 -5.75 -9.73 16.49
C ILE A 204 -4.72 -9.58 15.35
N PHE A 205 -3.60 -8.90 15.60
CA PHE A 205 -2.52 -8.74 14.61
C PHE A 205 -1.79 -10.06 14.39
N VAL A 206 -1.55 -10.80 15.47
CA VAL A 206 -0.96 -12.14 15.41
C VAL A 206 -1.88 -13.08 14.63
N ALA A 207 -3.17 -13.14 14.96
CA ALA A 207 -4.16 -13.92 14.22
C ALA A 207 -4.22 -13.54 12.75
N TYR A 208 -4.20 -12.23 12.44
CA TYR A 208 -4.19 -11.75 11.06
C TYR A 208 -2.98 -12.30 10.29
N VAL A 209 -1.77 -12.14 10.82
CA VAL A 209 -0.57 -12.71 10.18
C VAL A 209 -0.69 -14.23 10.09
N LEU A 210 -1.09 -14.90 11.18
CA LEU A 210 -1.33 -16.33 11.21
C LEU A 210 -2.22 -16.74 10.06
N PHE A 211 -3.25 -15.98 9.65
CA PHE A 211 -4.13 -16.28 8.51
C PHE A 211 -3.50 -16.12 7.12
N TYR A 212 -2.54 -15.23 6.95
CA TYR A 212 -1.89 -15.00 5.65
C TYR A 212 -0.57 -15.76 5.46
N CYS A 213 0.02 -16.33 6.52
CA CYS A 213 1.21 -17.20 6.42
C CYS A 213 0.96 -18.44 5.57
N GLN A 214 1.95 -18.87 4.78
CA GLN A 214 1.83 -20.10 4.00
C GLN A 214 2.51 -21.29 4.66
N ASN A 215 3.54 -21.07 5.49
CA ASN A 215 4.30 -22.14 6.12
C ASN A 215 4.35 -22.02 7.65
N VAL A 216 4.34 -23.19 8.32
CA VAL A 216 4.44 -23.30 9.80
C VAL A 216 5.70 -22.64 10.35
N ASN A 217 6.85 -22.84 9.72
CA ASN A 217 8.12 -22.26 10.23
C ASN A 217 8.14 -20.72 10.15
N GLU A 218 7.13 -20.11 9.52
CA GLU A 218 7.03 -18.67 9.41
C GLU A 218 6.25 -18.11 10.63
N THR A 219 5.30 -18.85 11.20
CA THR A 219 4.38 -18.36 12.24
C THR A 219 5.06 -18.16 13.60
N ASP A 220 6.13 -18.91 13.91
CA ASP A 220 6.95 -18.71 15.12
C ASP A 220 7.36 -17.25 15.31
N LYS A 221 7.69 -16.54 14.22
CA LYS A 221 8.16 -15.15 14.27
C LYS A 221 7.10 -14.17 14.74
N ILE A 222 5.82 -14.44 14.50
CA ILE A 222 4.74 -13.55 14.96
C ILE A 222 4.19 -14.00 16.30
N MET A 223 4.24 -15.30 16.60
CA MET A 223 3.75 -15.86 17.86
C MET A 223 4.52 -15.36 19.08
N VAL A 224 5.78 -14.93 18.94
CA VAL A 224 6.56 -14.33 20.05
C VAL A 224 5.90 -13.10 20.65
N TYR A 225 5.13 -12.34 19.85
CA TYR A 225 4.43 -11.16 20.34
C TYR A 225 3.12 -11.53 21.06
N ALA A 226 2.58 -12.73 20.88
CA ALA A 226 1.38 -13.15 21.59
C ALA A 226 1.66 -13.77 22.97
N ILE A 227 2.93 -13.97 23.37
CA ILE A 227 3.29 -14.75 24.58
C ILE A 227 2.58 -14.24 25.84
N GLU A 228 2.40 -12.92 25.96
CA GLU A 228 1.74 -12.30 27.10
C GLU A 228 0.24 -12.01 26.87
N SER A 229 -0.30 -12.35 25.70
CA SER A 229 -1.73 -12.17 25.39
C SER A 229 -2.58 -13.18 26.15
N ALA A 230 -3.72 -12.74 26.68
CA ALA A 230 -4.73 -13.63 27.28
C ALA A 230 -5.27 -14.67 26.28
N ASN A 231 -5.10 -14.43 24.98
CA ASN A 231 -5.50 -15.34 23.91
C ASN A 231 -4.35 -16.24 23.41
N TYR A 232 -3.19 -16.29 24.07
CA TYR A 232 -2.03 -17.06 23.57
C TYR A 232 -2.34 -18.52 23.25
N ASP A 233 -2.97 -19.26 24.17
CA ASP A 233 -3.32 -20.67 23.96
C ASP A 233 -4.35 -20.84 22.81
N ASN A 234 -5.28 -19.88 22.70
CA ASN A 234 -6.22 -19.85 21.58
C ASN A 234 -5.50 -19.58 20.25
N LEU A 235 -4.51 -18.69 20.23
CA LEU A 235 -3.72 -18.40 19.02
C LEU A 235 -2.86 -19.61 18.62
N GLN A 236 -2.29 -20.34 19.59
CA GLN A 236 -1.59 -21.60 19.33
C GLN A 236 -2.54 -22.67 18.75
N MET A 237 -3.74 -22.82 19.33
CA MET A 237 -4.74 -23.74 18.79
C MET A 237 -5.20 -23.33 17.39
N LEU A 238 -5.38 -22.02 17.14
CA LEU A 238 -5.71 -21.49 15.83
C LEU A 238 -4.60 -21.80 14.82
N GLU A 239 -3.34 -21.62 15.19
CA GLU A 239 -2.18 -21.97 14.36
C GLU A 239 -2.23 -23.46 13.98
N ILE A 240 -2.46 -24.36 14.94
CA ILE A 240 -2.54 -25.81 14.70
C ILE A 240 -3.71 -26.13 13.73
N ILE A 241 -4.90 -25.59 13.99
CA ILE A 241 -6.10 -25.79 13.17
C ILE A 241 -5.88 -25.27 11.75
N LYS A 242 -5.39 -24.04 11.60
CA LYS A 242 -5.11 -23.43 10.30
C LYS A 242 -4.16 -24.31 9.51
N HIS A 243 -3.07 -24.76 10.12
CA HIS A 243 -2.11 -25.59 9.43
C HIS A 243 -2.74 -26.92 9.02
N TYR A 244 -3.52 -27.59 9.88
CA TYR A 244 -4.27 -28.79 9.51
C TYR A 244 -5.19 -28.58 8.29
N VAL A 245 -5.91 -27.46 8.22
CA VAL A 245 -6.79 -27.09 7.08
C VAL A 245 -6.00 -26.85 5.78
N LEU A 246 -4.88 -26.12 5.88
CA LEU A 246 -4.12 -25.63 4.73
C LEU A 246 -3.02 -26.58 4.22
N TYR A 247 -2.97 -27.82 4.71
CA TYR A 247 -2.10 -28.90 4.19
C TYR A 247 -2.32 -29.26 2.71
N ARG A 248 -3.14 -28.49 1.97
CA ARG A 248 -3.20 -28.52 0.51
C ARG A 248 -2.19 -27.60 -0.19
N PHE A 249 -1.36 -26.81 0.50
CA PHE A 249 -0.30 -26.02 -0.14
C PHE A 249 1.09 -26.14 0.53
N ARG A 250 2.04 -26.69 -0.24
CA ARG A 250 3.52 -26.66 -0.18
C ARG A 250 4.22 -26.88 1.18
N ASN A 251 4.68 -28.10 1.39
CA ASN A 251 5.48 -28.53 2.55
C ASN A 251 6.95 -28.10 2.48
N GLY A 252 7.40 -27.35 3.48
CA GLY A 252 8.82 -27.28 3.89
C GLY A 252 9.18 -28.24 5.03
N ASN A 253 8.21 -28.66 5.87
CA ASN A 253 8.45 -29.60 6.97
C ASN A 253 7.17 -30.36 7.38
N ASN A 254 7.04 -31.62 6.95
CA ASN A 254 5.87 -32.48 7.18
C ASN A 254 5.63 -32.91 8.64
N ASN A 255 6.53 -32.58 9.57
CA ASN A 255 6.55 -33.17 10.91
C ASN A 255 6.05 -32.26 12.03
N LEU A 256 5.87 -30.95 11.79
CA LEU A 256 5.29 -30.04 12.78
C LEU A 256 3.81 -30.40 13.02
N PHE A 257 3.44 -30.57 14.28
CA PHE A 257 2.08 -30.88 14.74
C PHE A 257 1.50 -32.26 14.34
N LYS A 258 2.33 -33.27 14.03
CA LYS A 258 1.83 -34.58 13.55
C LYS A 258 0.90 -35.26 14.57
N ALA A 259 1.22 -35.20 15.86
CA ALA A 259 0.42 -35.82 16.92
C ALA A 259 -0.90 -35.07 17.13
N GLU A 260 -0.84 -33.74 17.10
CA GLU A 260 -1.96 -32.83 17.26
C GLU A 260 -2.94 -32.97 16.09
N LYS A 261 -2.45 -33.07 14.86
CA LYS A 261 -3.28 -33.33 13.67
C LYS A 261 -4.04 -34.65 13.76
N ALA A 262 -3.36 -35.73 14.14
CA ALA A 262 -4.01 -37.03 14.33
C ALA A 262 -5.08 -36.97 15.43
N LYS A 263 -4.83 -36.18 16.49
CA LYS A 263 -5.81 -35.94 17.54
C LYS A 263 -7.01 -35.13 17.05
N ILE A 264 -6.79 -34.05 16.29
CA ILE A 264 -7.86 -33.26 15.66
C ILE A 264 -8.71 -34.14 14.73
N GLU A 265 -8.06 -34.91 13.85
CA GLU A 265 -8.74 -35.80 12.89
C GLU A 265 -9.62 -36.83 13.60
N LYS A 266 -9.07 -37.49 14.62
CA LYS A 266 -9.84 -38.42 15.46
C LYS A 266 -11.04 -37.71 16.10
N LEU A 267 -10.80 -36.56 16.73
CA LEU A 267 -11.82 -35.83 17.47
C LEU A 267 -12.99 -35.39 16.56
N ILE A 268 -12.70 -34.79 15.41
CA ILE A 268 -13.77 -34.34 14.49
C ILE A 268 -14.49 -35.52 13.83
N ASN A 269 -13.88 -36.70 13.74
CA ASN A 269 -14.54 -37.90 13.21
C ASN A 269 -15.47 -38.55 14.24
N GLU A 270 -15.10 -38.51 15.52
CA GLU A 270 -15.82 -39.18 16.61
C GLU A 270 -16.84 -38.27 17.32
N ASP A 271 -16.65 -36.95 17.33
CA ASP A 271 -17.51 -35.98 18.01
C ASP A 271 -18.13 -34.96 17.03
N LYS A 272 -19.47 -34.96 16.95
CA LYS A 272 -20.22 -34.05 16.07
C LYS A 272 -20.10 -32.58 16.51
N THR A 273 -20.13 -32.29 17.81
CA THR A 273 -19.99 -30.94 18.34
C THR A 273 -18.61 -30.37 18.04
N ALA A 274 -17.56 -31.18 18.23
CA ALA A 274 -16.20 -30.79 17.86
C ALA A 274 -16.08 -30.50 16.35
N ARG A 275 -16.69 -31.35 15.50
CA ARG A 275 -16.74 -31.14 14.04
C ARG A 275 -17.42 -29.84 13.66
N ASP A 276 -18.58 -29.54 14.24
CA ASP A 276 -19.36 -28.34 13.92
C ASP A 276 -18.60 -27.05 14.32
N ILE A 277 -17.94 -27.05 15.49
CA ILE A 277 -17.10 -25.92 15.93
C ILE A 277 -15.87 -25.79 15.02
N TYR A 278 -15.19 -26.89 14.72
CA TYR A 278 -14.05 -26.90 13.82
C TYR A 278 -14.42 -26.31 12.45
N GLN A 279 -15.53 -26.77 11.84
CA GLN A 279 -15.98 -26.28 10.54
C GLN A 279 -16.25 -24.77 10.58
N CYS A 280 -16.84 -24.26 11.67
CA CYS A 280 -17.03 -22.82 11.87
C CYS A 280 -15.70 -22.05 11.88
N ILE A 281 -14.67 -22.56 12.58
CA ILE A 281 -13.32 -21.98 12.56
C ILE A 281 -12.77 -21.97 11.12
N VAL A 282 -12.83 -23.12 10.43
CA VAL A 282 -12.36 -23.28 9.04
C VAL A 282 -13.01 -22.28 8.09
N ASP A 283 -14.32 -22.10 8.17
CA ASP A 283 -15.03 -21.19 7.27
C ASP A 283 -14.59 -19.73 7.49
N ASN A 284 -14.31 -19.34 8.73
CA ASN A 284 -13.74 -18.03 9.07
C ASN A 284 -12.26 -17.91 8.65
N THR A 285 -11.52 -19.02 8.56
CA THR A 285 -10.10 -18.99 8.13
C THR A 285 -9.90 -18.64 6.65
N ARG A 286 -10.94 -18.73 5.81
CA ARG A 286 -10.83 -18.48 4.36
C ARG A 286 -10.83 -17.00 3.99
N ALA A 287 -11.40 -16.15 4.84
CA ALA A 287 -11.52 -14.71 4.63
C ALA A 287 -11.62 -14.01 5.99
N PHE A 288 -10.52 -13.99 6.74
CA PHE A 288 -10.50 -13.38 8.08
C PHE A 288 -10.71 -11.86 7.99
N ASP A 289 -11.79 -11.39 8.62
CA ASP A 289 -12.02 -9.97 8.92
C ASP A 289 -11.59 -9.72 10.38
N PRO A 290 -10.72 -8.73 10.66
CA PRO A 290 -10.35 -8.34 12.02
C PRO A 290 -11.56 -8.12 12.96
N LYS A 291 -12.72 -7.70 12.45
CA LYS A 291 -13.95 -7.51 13.24
C LYS A 291 -14.51 -8.81 13.82
N ASP A 292 -14.21 -9.95 13.21
CA ASP A 292 -14.67 -11.27 13.65
C ASP A 292 -13.71 -11.93 14.66
N TYR A 293 -12.64 -11.22 15.06
CA TYR A 293 -11.60 -11.76 15.94
C TYR A 293 -12.15 -12.36 17.24
N ASP A 294 -12.97 -11.61 17.99
CA ASP A 294 -13.52 -12.08 19.26
C ASP A 294 -14.42 -13.30 19.08
N PHE A 295 -15.27 -13.28 18.04
CA PHE A 295 -16.13 -14.41 17.71
C PHE A 295 -15.30 -15.67 17.42
N LEU A 296 -14.27 -15.52 16.59
CA LEU A 296 -13.36 -16.59 16.22
C LEU A 296 -12.60 -17.13 17.44
N MET A 297 -11.99 -16.27 18.26
CA MET A 297 -11.26 -16.69 19.46
C MET A 297 -12.15 -17.46 20.42
N ASN A 298 -13.43 -17.09 20.52
CA ASN A 298 -14.39 -17.82 21.32
C ASN A 298 -14.65 -19.24 20.76
N LYS A 299 -14.77 -19.38 19.43
CA LYS A 299 -14.88 -20.71 18.79
C LYS A 299 -13.62 -21.55 18.99
N VAL A 300 -12.45 -20.93 18.88
CA VAL A 300 -11.17 -21.61 19.10
C VAL A 300 -11.06 -22.08 20.56
N ASN A 301 -11.42 -21.24 21.52
CA ASN A 301 -11.48 -21.63 22.94
C ASN A 301 -12.44 -22.80 23.18
N MET A 302 -13.64 -22.78 22.60
CA MET A 302 -14.58 -23.90 22.70
C MET A 302 -13.97 -25.19 22.16
N PHE A 303 -13.30 -25.14 21.00
CA PHE A 303 -12.63 -26.30 20.43
C PHE A 303 -11.46 -26.77 21.30
N ALA A 304 -10.65 -25.85 21.82
CA ALA A 304 -9.52 -26.14 22.70
C ALA A 304 -9.96 -26.89 23.97
N ASN A 305 -11.07 -26.47 24.59
CA ASN A 305 -11.62 -27.15 25.76
C ASN A 305 -12.00 -28.61 25.47
N ILE A 306 -12.56 -28.91 24.29
CA ILE A 306 -12.85 -30.29 23.88
C ILE A 306 -11.55 -31.04 23.55
N PHE A 307 -10.60 -30.37 22.89
CA PHE A 307 -9.33 -30.96 22.50
C PHE A 307 -8.46 -31.35 23.71
N HIS A 308 -8.51 -30.62 24.81
CA HIS A 308 -7.70 -30.86 26.01
C HIS A 308 -8.40 -31.68 27.12
N ALA A 309 -9.70 -31.92 27.01
CA ALA A 309 -10.45 -32.84 27.87
C ALA A 309 -10.04 -34.32 27.66
#